data_AF-A0A1M7CYK3-F1
#
_entry.id   AF-A0A1M7CYK3-F1
#
_cell.length_a   1.000
_cell.length_b   1.000
_cell.length_c   1.000
_cell.angle_alpha   90.00
_cell.angle_beta   90.00
_cell.angle_gamma   90.00
#
_symmetry.space_group_name_H-M   'P 1'
#
loop_
_entity.id
_entity.type
_entity.pdbx_description
1 polymer ?
#
loop_
_entity_poly.entity_id
_entity_poly.type
_entity_poly.pdbx_seq_one_letter_code
_entity_poly.pdbx_strand_id
1 'polypeptide(L)'
;MKPPFIISAIFFTFAVTVAQAEPPHLKDRQTGKYLGNLSANPYDSNSTSNPYGRYGSEYSDDSINNPYGRYGSAYSNDSANNPYATNPPAIYDTGGDGR
;
A
#
# COMPACT_ATOMS: atom_id res chain seq x y z
N MET A 1 20.80 15.38 -64.08
CA MET A 1 19.52 15.49 -63.34
C MET A 1 19.58 14.55 -62.13
N LYS A 2 18.97 14.96 -61.01
CA LYS A 2 19.28 14.63 -59.59
C LYS A 2 18.61 13.30 -59.13
N PRO A 3 19.21 12.48 -58.25
CA PRO A 3 18.60 11.23 -57.78
C PRO A 3 17.46 11.51 -56.77
N PRO A 4 16.35 10.73 -56.78
CA PRO A 4 15.31 10.87 -55.77
C PRO A 4 15.77 10.20 -54.47
N PHE A 5 15.91 11.01 -53.42
CA PHE A 5 16.12 10.55 -52.05
C PHE A 5 14.84 9.86 -51.54
N ILE A 6 14.92 8.56 -51.24
CA ILE A 6 13.84 7.83 -50.55
C ILE A 6 14.01 8.08 -49.06
N ILE A 7 13.13 8.91 -48.49
CA ILE A 7 13.07 9.15 -47.05
C ILE A 7 12.35 7.96 -46.42
N SER A 8 13.10 7.08 -45.76
CA SER A 8 12.52 6.04 -44.91
C SER A 8 12.21 6.65 -43.54
N ALA A 9 10.92 6.87 -43.25
CA ALA A 9 10.48 7.35 -41.95
C ALA A 9 10.42 6.17 -40.96
N ILE A 10 11.45 6.04 -40.12
CA ILE A 10 11.45 5.09 -39.00
C ILE A 10 10.60 5.71 -37.88
N PHE A 11 9.39 5.19 -37.68
CA PHE A 11 8.57 5.50 -36.51
C PHE A 11 9.09 4.67 -35.32
N PHE A 12 9.91 5.29 -34.47
CA PHE A 12 10.35 4.70 -33.22
C PHE A 12 9.26 4.92 -32.17
N THR A 13 8.41 3.91 -31.94
CA THR A 13 7.40 3.97 -30.88
C THR A 13 8.07 3.83 -29.52
N PHE A 14 8.13 4.93 -28.78
CA PHE A 14 8.57 4.93 -27.39
C PHE A 14 7.39 4.53 -26.50
N ALA A 15 7.32 3.26 -26.12
CA ALA A 15 6.37 2.78 -25.13
C ALA A 15 6.87 3.21 -23.74
N VAL A 16 6.22 4.21 -23.14
CA VAL A 16 6.47 4.58 -21.73
C VAL A 16 5.73 3.57 -20.85
N THR A 17 6.46 2.66 -20.21
CA THR A 17 5.88 1.84 -19.14
C THR A 17 5.88 2.68 -17.86
N VAL A 18 4.69 3.04 -17.37
CA VAL A 18 4.57 3.60 -16.01
C VAL A 18 4.81 2.46 -15.01
N ALA A 19 5.88 2.55 -14.23
CA ALA A 19 6.05 1.71 -13.06
C ALA A 19 5.05 2.15 -11.99
N GLN A 20 4.03 1.33 -11.73
CA GLN A 20 3.13 1.49 -10.58
C GLN A 20 3.68 0.62 -9.45
N ALA A 21 4.24 1.22 -8.42
CA ALA A 21 4.63 0.48 -7.21
C ALA A 21 3.36 0.14 -6.41
N GLU A 22 3.27 -1.10 -5.93
CA GLU A 22 2.21 -1.48 -5.00
C GLU A 22 2.43 -0.74 -3.67
N PRO A 23 1.38 -0.18 -3.03
CA PRO A 23 1.56 0.57 -1.80
C PRO A 23 2.12 -0.34 -0.69
N PRO A 24 2.96 0.20 0.21
CA PRO A 24 3.33 -0.52 1.42
C PRO A 24 2.09 -0.96 2.19
N HIS A 25 2.15 -2.12 2.82
CA HIS A 25 1.01 -2.67 3.55
C HIS A 25 1.40 -3.10 4.96
N LEU A 26 0.41 -3.14 5.84
CA LEU A 26 0.57 -3.53 7.22
C LEU A 26 0.34 -5.03 7.39
N LYS A 27 1.18 -5.66 8.21
CA LYS A 27 0.91 -6.98 8.76
C LYS A 27 1.17 -7.06 10.24
N ASP A 28 0.43 -7.92 10.90
CA ASP A 28 0.78 -8.43 12.23
C ASP A 28 2.12 -9.19 12.16
N ARG A 29 3.08 -8.83 13.01
CA ARG A 29 4.45 -9.38 12.95
C ARG A 29 4.54 -10.84 13.36
N GLN A 30 3.63 -11.30 14.21
CA GLN A 30 3.64 -12.66 14.75
C GLN A 30 2.84 -13.61 13.86
N THR A 31 1.65 -13.18 13.44
CA THR A 31 0.72 -14.02 12.69
C THR A 31 0.83 -13.82 11.18
N GLY A 32 1.45 -12.74 10.72
CA GLY A 32 1.51 -12.37 9.30
C GLY A 32 0.16 -11.91 8.73
N LYS A 33 -0.85 -11.69 9.58
CA LYS A 33 -2.18 -11.25 9.17
C LYS A 33 -2.10 -9.90 8.47
N TYR A 34 -2.68 -9.81 7.28
CA TYR A 34 -2.78 -8.58 6.51
C TYR A 34 -3.75 -7.59 7.15
N LEU A 35 -3.34 -6.33 7.24
CA LEU A 35 -4.04 -5.23 7.93
C LEU A 35 -4.27 -4.00 7.05
N GLY A 36 -4.13 -4.14 5.73
CA GLY A 36 -4.43 -3.09 4.76
C GLY A 36 -3.20 -2.40 4.18
N ASN A 37 -3.43 -1.66 3.10
CA ASN A 37 -2.47 -0.84 2.40
C ASN A 37 -2.37 0.54 3.06
N LEU A 38 -1.15 1.00 3.32
CA LEU A 38 -0.86 2.39 3.66
C LEU A 38 -1.04 3.26 2.42
N SER A 39 -2.31 3.58 2.14
CA SER A 39 -2.73 4.33 0.97
C SER A 39 -3.55 5.53 1.42
N ALA A 40 -3.33 6.68 0.78
CA ALA A 40 -4.15 7.87 1.00
C ALA A 40 -5.48 7.84 0.22
N ASN A 41 -5.70 6.83 -0.62
CA ASN A 41 -6.94 6.71 -1.40
C ASN A 41 -8.09 6.22 -0.50
N PRO A 42 -9.11 7.04 -0.20
CA PRO A 42 -10.19 6.64 0.70
C PRO A 42 -11.23 5.73 0.03
N TYR A 43 -11.15 5.53 -1.29
CA TYR A 43 -12.11 4.70 -2.05
C TYR A 43 -11.60 3.29 -2.32
N ASP A 44 -10.31 3.04 -2.09
CA ASP A 44 -9.74 1.72 -2.27
C ASP A 44 -10.19 0.80 -1.11
N SER A 45 -10.66 -0.40 -1.44
CA SER A 45 -11.20 -1.35 -0.46
C SER A 45 -10.15 -1.88 0.53
N ASN A 46 -8.88 -1.85 0.15
CA ASN A 46 -7.75 -2.31 0.94
C ASN A 46 -7.05 -1.18 1.71
N SER A 47 -7.43 0.08 1.48
CA SER A 47 -6.79 1.25 2.07
C SER A 47 -7.10 1.43 3.55
N THR A 48 -6.07 1.70 4.34
CA THR A 48 -6.20 2.14 5.75
C THR A 48 -6.81 3.54 5.88
N SER A 49 -6.90 4.31 4.79
CA SER A 49 -7.59 5.61 4.78
C SER A 49 -9.05 5.53 4.32
N ASN A 50 -9.58 4.34 4.01
CA ASN A 50 -10.99 4.17 3.68
C ASN A 50 -11.84 4.01 4.96
N PRO A 51 -12.62 5.03 5.38
CA PRO A 51 -13.37 4.99 6.65
C PRO A 51 -14.55 4.02 6.63
N TYR A 52 -14.95 3.55 5.46
CA TYR A 52 -16.01 2.56 5.28
C TYR A 52 -15.46 1.17 4.94
N GLY A 53 -14.14 1.06 4.72
CA GLY A 53 -13.46 -0.18 4.36
C GLY A 53 -13.04 -0.99 5.58
N ARG A 54 -12.78 -2.27 5.38
CA ARG A 54 -12.36 -3.20 6.44
C ARG A 54 -11.10 -2.76 7.18
N TYR A 55 -10.13 -2.17 6.48
CA TYR A 55 -8.82 -1.86 7.06
C TYR A 55 -8.67 -0.41 7.53
N GLY A 56 -9.61 0.47 7.17
CA GLY A 56 -9.57 1.89 7.55
C GLY A 56 -10.74 2.34 8.43
N SER A 57 -11.82 1.55 8.54
CA SER A 57 -12.99 1.92 9.34
C SER A 57 -12.71 1.87 10.85
N GLU A 58 -13.25 2.82 11.60
CA GLU A 58 -13.18 2.83 13.07
C GLU A 58 -14.01 1.71 13.73
N TYR A 59 -14.83 0.99 12.95
CA TYR A 59 -15.71 -0.08 13.45
C TYR A 59 -15.22 -1.48 13.13
N SER A 60 -14.15 -1.63 12.35
CA SER A 60 -13.65 -2.96 11.98
C SER A 60 -12.62 -3.49 12.97
N ASP A 61 -12.69 -4.78 13.30
CA ASP A 61 -11.71 -5.46 14.16
C ASP A 61 -10.30 -5.49 13.56
N ASP A 62 -10.19 -5.39 12.23
CA ASP A 62 -8.93 -5.48 11.49
C ASP A 62 -8.29 -4.12 11.21
N SER A 63 -8.95 -3.04 11.59
CA SER A 63 -8.53 -1.67 11.30
C SER A 63 -7.61 -1.11 12.38
N ILE A 64 -6.54 -0.46 11.94
CA ILE A 64 -5.66 0.33 12.82
C ILE A 64 -6.33 1.63 13.32
N ASN A 65 -7.46 2.01 12.73
CA ASN A 65 -8.21 3.20 13.10
C ASN A 65 -9.35 2.90 14.09
N ASN A 66 -9.58 1.63 14.45
CA ASN A 66 -10.59 1.28 15.45
C ASN A 66 -10.04 1.50 16.86
N PRO A 67 -10.48 2.53 17.61
CA PRO A 67 -9.93 2.88 18.91
C PRO A 67 -10.27 1.84 20.00
N TYR A 68 -11.20 0.94 19.74
CA TYR A 68 -11.57 -0.17 20.61
C TYR A 68 -11.05 -1.52 20.09
N GLY A 69 -10.47 -1.53 18.89
CA GLY A 69 -10.00 -2.73 18.20
C GLY A 69 -8.62 -3.18 18.63
N ARG A 70 -8.28 -4.42 18.27
CA ARG A 70 -6.99 -5.03 18.56
C ARG A 70 -5.81 -4.26 17.95
N TYR A 71 -5.98 -3.72 16.74
CA TYR A 71 -4.90 -3.08 15.98
C TYR A 71 -4.87 -1.56 16.08
N GLY A 72 -5.92 -0.93 16.64
CA GLY A 72 -6.05 0.53 16.74
C GLY A 72 -6.26 1.10 18.14
N SER A 73 -6.53 0.28 19.16
CA SER A 73 -6.73 0.78 20.53
C SER A 73 -5.44 1.23 21.21
N ALA A 74 -5.53 2.17 22.15
CA ALA A 74 -4.37 2.64 22.92
C ALA A 74 -3.83 1.60 23.94
N TYR A 75 -4.52 0.47 24.11
CA TYR A 75 -4.26 -0.49 25.20
C TYR A 75 -3.78 -1.86 24.70
N SER A 76 -4.02 -2.21 23.43
CA SER A 76 -3.65 -3.51 22.90
C SER A 76 -2.14 -3.60 22.64
N ASN A 77 -1.56 -4.76 22.93
CA ASN A 77 -0.17 -5.07 22.59
C ASN A 77 0.08 -5.15 21.09
N ASP A 78 -0.98 -5.35 20.30
CA ASP A 78 -0.91 -5.50 18.84
C ASP A 78 -1.27 -4.22 18.08
N SER A 79 -1.39 -3.09 18.79
CA SER A 79 -1.90 -1.84 18.21
C SER A 79 -0.81 -0.94 17.65
N ALA A 80 -1.11 -0.29 16.53
CA ALA A 80 -0.29 0.79 15.99
C ALA A 80 -0.34 2.07 16.86
N ASN A 81 -1.40 2.25 17.65
CA ASN A 81 -1.66 3.47 18.41
C ASN A 81 -1.28 3.34 19.91
N ASN A 82 -0.75 2.20 20.32
CA ASN A 82 -0.25 2.00 21.69
C ASN A 82 1.27 2.21 21.73
N PRO A 83 1.78 3.27 22.40
CA PRO A 83 3.23 3.52 22.48
C PRO A 83 4.00 2.46 23.28
N TYR A 84 3.30 1.60 24.04
CA TYR A 84 3.86 0.48 24.79
C TYR A 84 3.56 -0.87 24.13
N ALA A 85 3.10 -0.89 22.88
CA ALA A 85 2.82 -2.11 22.15
C ALA A 85 4.06 -3.01 22.09
N THR A 86 3.89 -4.28 22.46
CA THR A 86 4.95 -5.29 22.39
C THR A 86 4.96 -6.02 21.04
N ASN A 87 3.89 -5.90 20.25
CA ASN A 87 3.74 -6.48 18.92
C ASN A 87 3.01 -5.52 17.94
N PRO A 88 3.47 -4.27 17.75
CA PRO A 88 2.80 -3.37 16.81
C PRO A 88 2.84 -3.91 15.36
N PRO A 89 1.88 -3.56 14.50
CA PRO A 89 1.91 -3.91 13.08
C PRO A 89 3.21 -3.44 12.42
N ALA A 90 3.75 -4.25 11.51
CA ALA A 90 4.91 -3.89 10.71
C ALA A 90 4.50 -3.47 9.30
N ILE A 91 5.29 -2.56 8.74
CA ILE A 91 5.18 -2.10 7.36
C ILE A 91 5.99 -3.05 6.47
N TYR A 92 5.36 -3.52 5.40
CA TYR A 92 5.99 -4.32 4.36
C TYR A 92 5.86 -3.56 3.04
N ASP A 93 7.01 -3.25 2.44
CA ASP A 93 7.07 -2.68 1.10
C ASP A 93 7.18 -3.82 0.08
N THR A 94 6.43 -3.74 -1.02
CA THR A 94 6.56 -4.67 -2.15
C THR A 94 7.77 -4.33 -3.02
N GLY A 95 8.40 -3.16 -2.83
CA GLY A 95 9.45 -2.60 -3.69
C GLY A 95 10.91 -2.97 -3.36
N GLY A 96 11.18 -3.83 -2.38
CA GLY A 96 12.55 -4.17 -1.99
C GLY A 96 13.05 -5.46 -2.64
N ASP A 97 13.59 -5.40 -3.85
CA ASP A 97 14.65 -6.34 -4.23
C ASP A 97 15.75 -6.21 -3.17
N GLY A 98 15.84 -7.19 -2.27
CA GLY A 98 16.73 -7.17 -1.10
C GLY A 98 18.22 -7.22 -1.47
N ARG A 99 18.76 -6.11 -1.96
CA ARG A 99 20.19 -5.84 -2.14
C ARG A 99 20.54 -4.41 -1.79
#